data_AF-A0A7Y7IXB7-F1
#
_entry.id   AF-A0A7Y7IXB7-F1
#
_cell.length_a   1.000
_cell.length_b   1.000
_cell.length_c   1.000
_cell.angle_alpha   90.00
_cell.angle_beta   90.00
_cell.angle_gamma   90.00
#
_symmetry.space_group_name_H-M   'P 1'
#
loop_
_entity.id
_entity.type
_entity.pdbx_description
1 polymer ?
#
loop_
_entity_poly.entity_id
_entity_poly.type
_entity_poly.pdbx_seq_one_letter_code
_entity_poly.pdbx_strand_id
1 'polypeptide(L)' 'MSDHQSDRIPDEALVAAAARDIGLTIADGFMPGVLANRALLQTYARLLHEFPLPDSCEPAFEYRP' A
#
# COMPACT_ATOMS: atom_id res chain seq x y z
N MET A 1 -0.12 2.88 -32.19
CA MET A 1 0.31 2.32 -30.90
C MET A 1 0.64 3.52 -30.02
N SER A 2 -0.38 4.07 -29.37
CA SER A 2 -0.26 5.32 -28.63
C SER A 2 0.11 5.00 -27.19
N ASP A 3 1.23 5.54 -26.72
CA ASP A 3 1.71 5.43 -25.35
C ASP A 3 0.65 5.97 -24.38
N HIS A 4 -0.05 5.06 -23.71
CA HIS A 4 -0.83 5.36 -22.50
C HIS A 4 0.16 5.46 -21.32
N GLN A 5 1.07 6.44 -21.38
CA GLN A 5 1.90 6.82 -20.23
C GLN A 5 0.99 7.56 -19.23
N SER A 6 0.08 6.80 -18.62
CA SER A 6 -0.94 7.29 -17.70
C SER A 6 -0.27 7.93 -16.49
N ASP A 7 -0.67 9.17 -16.23
CA ASP A 7 -0.51 10.02 -15.05
C ASP A 7 -0.44 9.25 -13.70
N ARG A 8 0.70 8.61 -13.42
CA ARG A 8 0.91 7.86 -12.17
C ARG A 8 1.45 8.81 -11.12
N ILE A 9 0.70 8.98 -10.04
CA ILE A 9 1.14 9.71 -8.86
C ILE A 9 2.45 9.06 -8.36
N PRO A 10 3.52 9.84 -8.14
CA PRO A 10 4.77 9.32 -7.61
C PRO A 10 4.57 8.62 -6.26
N ASP A 11 5.25 7.50 -6.03
CA ASP A 11 5.10 6.72 -4.79
C ASP A 11 5.43 7.54 -3.54
N GLU A 12 6.41 8.44 -3.64
CA GLU A 12 6.75 9.37 -2.56
C GLU A 12 5.59 10.31 -2.22
N ALA A 13 4.87 10.81 -3.22
CA ALA A 13 3.70 11.65 -3.01
C ALA A 13 2.54 10.86 -2.36
N LEU A 14 2.37 9.58 -2.74
CA LEU A 14 1.39 8.69 -2.09
C LEU A 14 1.76 8.40 -0.64
N VAL A 15 3.03 8.13 -0.34
CA VAL A 15 3.52 7.90 1.02
C VAL A 15 3.35 9.16 1.87
N ALA A 16 3.73 10.33 1.35
CA ALA A 16 3.59 11.59 2.07
C ALA A 16 2.12 11.95 2.35
N ALA A 17 1.23 11.71 1.38
CA ALA A 17 -0.20 11.90 1.56
C ALA A 17 -0.76 10.96 2.64
N ALA A 18 -0.46 9.66 2.56
CA ALA A 18 -0.92 8.68 3.55
C ALA A 18 -0.41 9.01 4.96
N ALA A 19 0.86 9.42 5.10
CA ALA A 19 1.44 9.83 6.37
C ALA A 19 0.71 11.04 6.95
N ARG A 20 0.44 12.07 6.13
CA ARG A 20 -0.33 13.25 6.55
C ARG A 20 -1.75 12.89 6.99
N ASP A 21 -2.43 12.00 6.27
CA ASP A 21 -3.81 11.63 6.56
C ASP A 21 -3.96 10.91 7.92
N ILE A 22 -2.90 10.23 8.38
CA ILE A 22 -2.84 9.59 9.71
C ILE A 22 -2.11 10.44 10.77
N GLY A 23 -1.73 11.68 10.45
CA GLY A 23 -1.04 12.58 11.38
C GLY A 23 0.41 12.19 11.70
N LEU A 24 1.08 11.46 10.80
CA LEU A 24 2.46 11.02 10.95
C LEU A 24 3.42 11.89 10.13
N THR A 25 4.50 12.35 10.78
CA THR A 25 5.60 13.06 10.12
C THR A 25 6.71 12.08 9.76
N ILE A 26 7.11 12.04 8.50
CA ILE A 26 8.28 11.29 8.03
C ILE A 26 9.43 12.29 7.88
N ALA A 27 10.48 12.16 8.68
CA ALA A 27 11.68 12.97 8.45
C ALA A 27 12.40 12.51 7.19
N ASP A 28 12.99 13.45 6.45
CA ASP A 28 13.56 13.22 5.11
C ASP A 28 14.53 12.02 5.04
N GLY A 29 15.34 11.81 6.09
CA GLY A 29 16.29 10.70 6.17
C GLY A 29 15.63 9.30 6.22
N PHE A 30 14.34 9.21 6.55
CA PHE A 30 13.60 7.95 6.60
C PHE A 30 12.79 7.67 5.34
N MET A 31 12.53 8.67 4.49
CA MET A 31 11.71 8.49 3.27
C MET A 31 12.23 7.36 2.36
N PRO A 32 13.54 7.22 2.09
CA PRO A 32 14.05 6.12 1.27
C PRO A 32 13.72 4.74 1.85
N GLY A 33 13.82 4.59 3.18
CA GLY A 33 13.51 3.33 3.86
C GLY A 33 12.01 3.01 3.84
N VAL A 34 11.16 4.02 4.00
CA VAL A 34 9.70 3.85 3.89
C VAL A 34 9.30 3.41 2.49
N LEU A 35 9.90 4.01 1.45
CA LEU A 35 9.67 3.62 0.06
C LEU A 35 10.11 2.17 -0.22
N ALA A 36 11.28 1.77 0.27
CA ALA A 36 11.77 0.40 0.12
C ALA A 36 10.83 -0.62 0.81
N ASN A 37 10.39 -0.33 2.03
CA ASN A 37 9.45 -1.18 2.76
C ASN A 37 8.09 -1.26 2.05
N ARG A 38 7.59 -0.14 1.52
CA ARG A 38 6.35 -0.12 0.73
C ARG A 38 6.45 -1.00 -0.51
N ALA A 39 7.55 -0.93 -1.26
CA ALA A 39 7.75 -1.78 -2.44
C ALA A 39 7.78 -3.28 -2.08
N LEU A 40 8.40 -3.64 -0.96
CA LEU A 40 8.36 -5.00 -0.43
C LEU A 40 6.94 -5.43 -0.08
N LEU A 41 6.20 -4.61 0.68
CA LEU A 41 4.82 -4.91 1.08
C LEU A 41 3.86 -5.00 -0.11
N GLN A 42 4.05 -4.19 -1.15
CA GLN A 42 3.29 -4.29 -2.41
C GLN A 42 3.50 -5.65 -3.08
N THR A 43 4.70 -6.22 -2.98
CA THR A 43 4.96 -7.57 -3.50
C THR A 43 4.15 -8.62 -2.75
N TYR A 44 4.07 -8.53 -1.43
CA TYR A 44 3.22 -9.44 -0.63
C TYR A 44 1.73 -9.24 -0.88
N ALA A 45 1.26 -8.00 -0.98
CA ALA A 45 -0.13 -7.71 -1.30
C ALA A 45 -0.54 -8.32 -2.64
N ARG A 46 0.34 -8.26 -3.65
CA ARG A 46 0.08 -8.90 -4.96
C ARG A 46 -0.13 -10.42 -4.82
N LEU A 47 0.70 -11.11 -4.02
CA LEU A 47 0.53 -12.55 -3.78
C LEU A 47 -0.83 -12.87 -3.14
N LEU A 48 -1.30 -12.01 -2.23
CA LEU A 48 -2.61 -12.16 -1.61
C LEU A 48 -3.76 -11.91 -2.59
N HIS A 49 -3.63 -10.92 -3.48
CA HIS A 49 -4.65 -10.63 -4.51
C HIS A 49 -4.76 -11.74 -5.57
N GLU A 50 -3.71 -12.53 -5.76
CA GLU A 50 -3.73 -13.72 -6.62
C GLU A 50 -4.42 -14.93 -5.96
N PHE A 51 -4.79 -14.83 -4.67
CA PHE A 51 -5.51 -15.87 -3.95
C PHE A 51 -7.02 -15.57 -3.95
N PRO A 52 -7.83 -16.25 -4.78
CA PRO A 52 -9.27 -16.00 -4.85
C PRO A 52 -9.96 -16.44 -3.56
N LEU A 53 -10.55 -15.48 -2.84
CA LEU A 53 -11.40 -15.74 -1.70
C LEU A 53 -12.87 -15.76 -2.16
N PRO A 54 -13.68 -16.75 -1.75
CA PRO A 54 -15.12 -16.69 -1.94
C PRO A 54 -15.72 -15.48 -1.23
N ASP A 55 -16.80 -14.91 -1.76
CA ASP A 55 -17.54 -13.82 -1.09
C ASP A 55 -18.08 -14.21 0.29
N SER A 56 -18.23 -15.51 0.55
CA SER A 56 -18.63 -16.07 1.84
C SER A 56 -17.46 -16.27 2.82
N CYS A 57 -16.24 -15.84 2.48
CA CYS A 57 -15.08 -15.95 3.35
C CYS A 57 -15.09 -14.81 4.37
N GLU A 58 -15.56 -15.12 5.58
CA GLU A 58 -15.53 -14.18 6.71
C GLU A 58 -14.09 -13.87 7.17
N PRO A 59 -13.84 -12.69 7.76
CA PRO A 59 -12.58 -12.38 8.42
C PRO A 59 -12.23 -13.39 9.53
N ALA A 60 -10.94 -13.69 9.70
CA ALA A 60 -10.49 -14.62 10.74
C ALA A 60 -10.68 -14.04 12.16
N PHE A 61 -11.38 -14.80 13.01
CA PHE A 61 -11.73 -14.55 14.42
C PHE A 61 -12.34 -13.17 14.75
N GLU A 62 -13.64 -13.19 15.08
CA GLU A 62 -14.36 -12.06 15.67
C GLU A 62 -13.97 -11.79 17.12
N TYR A 63 -13.98 -10.50 17.49
CA TYR A 63 -14.00 -10.03 18.87
C TYR A 63 -15.11 -10.75 19.65
N ARG A 64 -14.76 -11.39 20.78
CA ARG A 64 -15.74 -11.84 21.76
C ARG A 64 -15.81 -10.78 22.88
N PRO A 65 -16.98 -10.14 23.08
CA PRO A 65 -17.16 -9.12 24.12
C PRO A 65 -16.96 -9.67 25.52
#